data_AF-A0AAD7AXN8-F1
#
_entry.id   AF-A0AAD7AXN8-F1
#
_cell.length_a   1.000
_cell.length_b   1.000
_cell.length_c   1.000
_cell.angle_alpha   90.00
_cell.angle_beta   90.00
_cell.angle_gamma   90.00
#
_symmetry.space_group_name_H-M   'P 1'
#
loop_
_entity.id
_entity.type
_entity.pdbx_description
1 polymer ?
#
loop_
_entity_poly.entity_id
_entity_poly.type
_entity_poly.pdbx_seq_one_letter_code
_entity_poly.pdbx_strand_id
1 'polypeptide(L)'
;EDEPDEEWKENMKAQIGLGFQNMIADAKARLEANMKSITVDPRSAEYNELKDLYFNEFHKEKAGIQDFAREEFQHALGNERVMRRLSRGGTIDNTVLGSMVQEQEAILAQIQRENKRRDSTSSM
;
A
#
# COMPACT_ATOMS: atom_id res chain seq x y z
N GLU A 1 18.93 -18.65 -9.28
CA GLU A 1 17.48 -18.50 -9.54
C GLU A 1 17.10 -17.03 -9.54
N ASP A 2 16.14 -16.60 -10.36
CA ASP A 2 15.61 -15.22 -10.36
C ASP A 2 14.74 -14.96 -9.11
N GLU A 3 14.30 -16.02 -8.43
CA GLU A 3 13.45 -15.96 -7.24
C GLU A 3 14.21 -15.40 -6.04
N PRO A 4 13.64 -14.42 -5.31
CA PRO A 4 14.16 -13.99 -4.02
C PRO A 4 13.96 -15.06 -2.95
N ASP A 5 14.85 -15.09 -1.96
CA ASP A 5 14.71 -15.98 -0.81
C ASP A 5 13.54 -15.57 0.11
N GLU A 6 13.19 -16.45 1.05
CA GLU A 6 12.11 -16.20 1.99
C GLU A 6 12.42 -15.04 2.96
N GLU A 7 13.69 -14.80 3.28
CA GLU A 7 14.09 -13.66 4.12
C GLU A 7 13.74 -12.32 3.44
N TRP A 8 14.06 -12.19 2.15
CA TRP A 8 13.68 -11.02 1.35
C TRP A 8 12.16 -10.85 1.31
N LYS A 9 11.41 -11.95 1.10
CA LYS A 9 9.94 -11.89 1.03
C LYS A 9 9.32 -11.44 2.34
N GLU A 10 9.77 -11.97 3.47
CA GLU A 10 9.27 -11.56 4.79
C GLU A 10 9.62 -10.10 5.10
N ASN A 11 10.85 -9.67 4.79
CA ASN A 11 11.25 -8.27 4.94
C ASN A 11 10.40 -7.33 4.08
N MET A 12 10.13 -7.72 2.82
CA MET A 12 9.30 -6.91 1.92
C MET A 12 7.85 -6.82 2.40
N LYS A 13 7.25 -7.93 2.84
CA LYS A 13 5.91 -7.93 3.47
C LYS A 13 5.86 -7.02 4.69
N ALA A 14 6.90 -7.01 5.53
CA ALA A 14 6.97 -6.15 6.69
C ALA A 14 7.02 -4.66 6.30
N GLN A 15 7.86 -4.30 5.33
CA GLN A 15 7.97 -2.92 4.82
C GLN A 15 6.66 -2.42 4.21
N ILE A 16 6.04 -3.23 3.35
CA ILE A 16 4.73 -2.93 2.77
C ILE A 16 3.70 -2.78 3.89
N GLY A 17 3.71 -3.69 4.86
CA GLY A 17 2.83 -3.64 6.03
C GLY A 17 2.92 -2.33 6.81
N LEU A 18 4.13 -1.78 6.99
CA LEU A 18 4.34 -0.45 7.61
C LEU A 18 3.64 0.66 6.81
N GLY A 19 3.71 0.63 5.48
CA GLY A 19 3.07 1.60 4.60
C GLY A 19 1.54 1.67 4.76
N PHE A 20 0.91 0.54 5.08
CA PHE A 20 -0.55 0.45 5.25
C PHE A 20 -1.04 0.64 6.70
N GLN A 21 -0.14 0.80 7.68
CA GLN A 21 -0.54 0.94 9.10
C GLN A 21 -1.47 2.12 9.33
N ASN A 22 -1.19 3.27 8.72
CA ASN A 22 -2.01 4.47 8.87
C ASN A 22 -3.41 4.25 8.29
N MET A 23 -3.54 3.57 7.15
CA MET A 23 -4.85 3.28 6.55
C MET A 23 -5.69 2.37 7.46
N ILE A 24 -5.07 1.37 8.09
CA ILE A 24 -5.76 0.51 9.07
C ILE A 24 -6.14 1.30 10.33
N ALA A 25 -5.27 2.20 10.81
CA ALA A 25 -5.55 3.05 11.95
C ALA A 25 -6.73 3.99 11.66
N ASP A 26 -6.77 4.60 10.49
CA ASP A 26 -7.86 5.47 10.05
C ASP A 26 -9.18 4.71 9.92
N ALA A 27 -9.16 3.49 9.37
CA ALA A 27 -10.34 2.63 9.27
C ALA A 27 -10.89 2.27 10.67
N LYS A 28 -10.01 1.99 11.63
CA LYS A 28 -10.41 1.77 13.04
C LYS A 28 -10.98 3.03 13.67
N ALA A 29 -10.36 4.19 13.46
CA ALA A 29 -10.85 5.46 13.98
C ALA A 29 -12.25 5.80 13.44
N ARG A 30 -12.51 5.52 12.16
CA ARG A 30 -13.86 5.64 11.56
C ARG A 30 -14.86 4.69 12.21
N LEU A 31 -14.50 3.41 12.38
CA LEU A 31 -15.35 2.45 13.09
C LEU A 31 -15.70 2.95 14.50
N GLU A 32 -14.71 3.41 15.27
CA GLU A 32 -14.93 3.93 16.62
C GLU A 32 -15.83 5.17 16.62
N ALA A 33 -15.65 6.08 15.66
CA ALA A 33 -16.49 7.26 15.52
C ALA A 33 -17.95 6.88 15.19
N ASN A 34 -18.15 5.96 14.24
CA ASN A 34 -19.47 5.47 13.85
C ASN A 34 -20.16 4.73 15.02
N MET A 35 -19.41 3.92 15.77
CA MET A 35 -19.94 3.24 16.97
C MET A 35 -20.36 4.24 18.05
N LYS A 36 -19.61 5.33 18.23
CA LYS A 36 -19.95 6.40 19.19
C LYS A 36 -21.13 7.26 18.74
N SER A 37 -21.43 7.32 17.44
CA SER A 37 -22.55 8.09 16.91
C SER A 37 -23.90 7.37 17.02
N ILE A 38 -23.92 6.09 17.44
CA ILE A 38 -25.16 5.36 17.67
C ILE A 38 -25.86 5.92 18.92
N THR A 39 -27.03 6.53 18.74
CA THR A 39 -27.80 7.16 19.83
C THR A 39 -29.01 6.34 20.29
N VAL A 40 -29.28 5.20 19.63
CA VAL A 40 -30.40 4.31 19.95
C VAL A 40 -30.08 3.40 21.15
N ASP A 41 -31.12 2.83 21.78
CA ASP A 41 -30.95 1.94 22.94
C ASP A 41 -30.04 0.76 22.57
N PRO A 42 -28.93 0.52 23.32
CA PRO A 42 -28.03 -0.62 23.11
C PRO A 42 -28.68 -2.01 23.13
N ARG A 43 -29.92 -2.13 23.65
CA ARG A 43 -30.69 -3.38 23.69
C ARG A 43 -31.67 -3.52 22.52
N SER A 44 -31.80 -2.50 21.68
CA SER A 44 -32.72 -2.51 20.54
C SER A 44 -32.19 -3.36 19.38
N ALA A 45 -33.09 -3.85 18.54
CA ALA A 45 -32.72 -4.50 17.28
C ALA A 45 -31.98 -3.51 16.35
N GLU A 46 -32.43 -2.26 16.31
CA GLU A 46 -31.82 -1.18 15.52
C GLU A 46 -30.35 -0.93 15.89
N TYR A 47 -30.00 -0.97 17.19
CA TYR A 47 -28.61 -0.87 17.61
C TYR A 47 -27.75 -1.99 17.03
N ASN A 48 -28.25 -3.23 17.05
CA ASN A 48 -27.52 -4.37 16.52
C ASN A 48 -27.35 -4.27 15.00
N GLU A 49 -28.39 -3.84 14.28
CA GLU A 49 -28.32 -3.63 12.83
C GLU A 49 -27.29 -2.56 12.45
N LEU A 50 -27.27 -1.41 13.14
CA LEU A 50 -26.29 -0.35 12.91
C LEU A 50 -24.87 -0.78 13.27
N LYS A 51 -24.71 -1.50 14.38
CA LYS A 51 -23.42 -2.07 14.78
C LYS A 51 -22.91 -3.01 13.70
N ASP A 52 -23.72 -3.96 13.25
CA ASP A 52 -23.34 -4.94 12.23
C ASP A 52 -23.01 -4.25 10.90
N LEU A 53 -23.75 -3.20 10.52
CA LEU A 53 -23.44 -2.37 9.36
C LEU A 53 -22.02 -1.78 9.45
N TYR A 54 -21.70 -1.09 10.56
CA TYR A 54 -20.38 -0.45 10.71
C TYR A 54 -19.23 -1.45 10.80
N PHE A 55 -19.43 -2.60 11.44
CA PHE A 55 -18.44 -3.68 11.42
C PHE A 55 -18.22 -4.23 10.00
N ASN A 56 -19.29 -4.41 9.23
CA ASN A 56 -19.19 -4.87 7.85
C ASN A 56 -18.45 -3.87 6.95
N GLU A 57 -18.70 -2.58 7.12
CA GLU A 57 -17.95 -1.52 6.42
C GLU A 57 -16.46 -1.57 6.74
N PHE A 58 -16.11 -1.63 8.03
CA PHE A 58 -14.72 -1.77 8.47
C PHE A 58 -14.05 -3.03 7.90
N HIS A 59 -14.75 -4.16 7.88
CA HIS A 59 -14.22 -5.41 7.32
C HIS A 59 -13.97 -5.33 5.82
N LYS A 60 -14.87 -4.69 5.06
CA LYS A 60 -14.68 -4.45 3.62
C LYS A 60 -13.48 -3.56 3.37
N GLU A 61 -13.36 -2.46 4.11
CA GLU A 61 -12.24 -1.54 3.97
C GLU A 61 -10.91 -2.23 4.32
N LYS A 62 -10.86 -2.96 5.44
CA LYS A 62 -9.68 -3.74 5.83
C LYS A 62 -9.29 -4.77 4.77
N ALA A 63 -10.27 -5.48 4.19
CA ALA A 63 -10.00 -6.44 3.12
C ALA A 63 -9.40 -5.75 1.89
N GLY A 64 -9.94 -4.60 1.48
CA GLY A 64 -9.38 -3.80 0.39
C GLY A 64 -7.93 -3.36 0.65
N ILE A 65 -7.62 -2.92 1.88
CA ILE A 65 -6.25 -2.58 2.27
C ILE A 65 -5.31 -3.80 2.15
N GLN A 66 -5.77 -4.99 2.56
CA GLN A 66 -5.00 -6.22 2.44
C GLN A 66 -4.77 -6.63 0.99
N ASP A 67 -5.75 -6.40 0.12
CA ASP A 67 -5.63 -6.66 -1.31
C ASP A 67 -4.61 -5.71 -1.95
N PHE A 68 -4.64 -4.41 -1.63
CA PHE A 68 -3.60 -3.48 -2.09
C PHE A 68 -2.19 -3.88 -1.61
N ALA A 69 -2.04 -4.28 -0.34
CA ALA A 69 -0.75 -4.75 0.16
C ALA A 69 -0.26 -6.00 -0.58
N ARG A 70 -1.18 -6.88 -0.99
CA ARG A 70 -0.86 -8.08 -1.76
C ARG A 70 -0.42 -7.73 -3.18
N GLU A 71 -1.12 -6.81 -3.84
CA GLU A 71 -0.79 -6.32 -5.17
C GLU A 71 0.60 -5.65 -5.17
N GLU A 72 0.86 -4.79 -4.19
CA GLU A 72 2.16 -4.14 -4.00
C GLU A 72 3.28 -5.16 -3.81
N PHE A 73 3.03 -6.23 -3.04
CA PHE A 73 4.00 -7.30 -2.86
C PHE A 73 4.28 -8.06 -4.17
N GLN A 74 3.25 -8.37 -4.96
CA GLN A 74 3.43 -9.02 -6.26
C GLN A 74 4.22 -8.13 -7.23
N HIS A 75 3.94 -6.82 -7.21
CA HIS A 75 4.68 -5.85 -8.00
C HIS A 75 6.16 -5.79 -7.60
N ALA A 76 6.45 -5.64 -6.31
CA ALA A 76 7.82 -5.65 -5.78
C ALA A 76 8.57 -6.96 -6.09
N LEU A 77 7.89 -8.11 -5.97
CA LEU A 77 8.46 -9.42 -6.31
C LEU A 77 8.78 -9.53 -7.80
N GLY A 78 7.91 -9.02 -8.67
CA GLY A 78 8.15 -8.92 -10.10
C GLY A 78 9.40 -8.10 -10.42
N ASN A 79 9.50 -6.91 -9.83
CA ASN A 79 10.64 -6.01 -10.01
C ASN A 79 11.95 -6.65 -9.54
N GLU A 80 11.98 -7.28 -8.38
CA GLU A 80 13.19 -7.94 -7.86
C GLU A 80 13.64 -9.10 -8.76
N ARG A 81 12.72 -9.92 -9.26
CA ARG A 81 13.05 -10.99 -10.22
C ARG A 81 13.72 -10.44 -11.47
N VAL A 82 13.20 -9.33 -12.00
CA VAL A 82 13.77 -8.67 -13.18
C VAL A 82 15.16 -8.11 -12.88
N MET A 83 15.34 -7.46 -11.73
CA MET A 83 16.64 -6.91 -11.30
C MET A 83 17.69 -8.02 -11.14
N ARG A 84 17.34 -9.16 -10.55
CA ARG A 84 18.22 -10.33 -10.42
C ARG A 84 18.57 -10.98 -11.76
N ARG A 85 17.63 -10.97 -12.71
CA ARG A 85 17.90 -11.44 -14.07
C ARG A 85 18.90 -10.53 -14.77
N LEU A 86 18.69 -9.23 -14.72
CA LEU A 86 19.59 -8.22 -15.28
C LEU A 86 21.00 -8.27 -14.68
N SER A 87 21.10 -8.39 -13.35
CA SER A 87 22.39 -8.40 -12.64
C SER A 87 23.27 -9.59 -13.03
N ARG A 88 22.68 -10.64 -13.62
CA ARG A 88 23.38 -11.82 -14.13
C ARG A 88 23.60 -11.80 -15.65
N GLY A 89 23.35 -10.67 -16.30
CA GLY A 89 23.48 -10.52 -17.74
C GLY A 89 22.36 -11.21 -18.54
N GLY A 90 21.27 -11.60 -17.89
CA GLY A 90 20.08 -12.09 -18.58
C GLY A 90 19.38 -10.97 -19.34
N THR A 91 18.77 -11.29 -20.47
CA THR A 91 17.95 -10.36 -21.23
C THR A 91 16.53 -10.30 -20.68
N ILE A 92 15.91 -9.12 -20.74
CA ILE A 92 14.49 -8.93 -20.43
C ILE A 92 13.77 -8.62 -21.74
N ASP A 93 12.47 -8.94 -21.78
CA ASP A 93 11.59 -8.47 -22.84
C ASP A 93 11.59 -6.93 -22.87
N ASN A 94 11.68 -6.35 -24.07
CA ASN A 94 11.66 -4.90 -24.30
C ASN A 94 10.39 -4.24 -23.75
N THR A 95 9.29 -4.98 -23.65
CA THR A 95 8.02 -4.49 -23.07
C THR A 95 8.16 -4.24 -21.56
N VAL A 96 8.80 -5.17 -20.85
CA VAL A 96 9.06 -5.07 -19.40
C VAL A 96 10.13 -4.03 -19.12
N LEU A 97 11.15 -3.95 -19.98
CA LEU A 97 12.16 -2.90 -19.90
C LEU A 97 11.52 -1.51 -20.08
N GLY A 98 10.58 -1.37 -21.02
CA GLY A 98 9.84 -0.12 -21.26
C GLY A 98 9.02 0.35 -20.06
N SER A 99 8.31 -0.56 -19.38
CA SER A 99 7.55 -0.21 -18.18
C SER A 99 8.44 0.19 -17.00
N MET A 100 9.58 -0.48 -16.80
CA MET A 100 10.54 -0.12 -15.74
C MET A 100 11.20 1.23 -15.99
N VAL A 101 11.51 1.56 -17.24
CA VAL A 101 12.07 2.88 -17.59
C VAL A 101 11.06 3.98 -17.32
N GLN A 102 9.79 3.80 -17.70
CA GLN A 102 8.73 4.78 -17.40
C GLN A 102 8.53 4.99 -15.90
N GLU A 103 8.62 3.93 -15.11
CA GLU A 103 8.51 4.01 -13.65
C GLU A 103 9.70 4.76 -13.03
N GLN A 104 10.94 4.47 -13.47
CA GLN A 104 12.12 5.23 -13.06
C GLN A 104 12.06 6.70 -13.46
N GLU A 105 11.60 7.00 -14.67
CA GLU A 105 11.41 8.37 -15.14
C GLU A 105 10.37 9.12 -14.30
N ALA A 106 9.28 8.46 -13.92
CA ALA A 106 8.27 9.05 -13.04
C ALA A 106 8.84 9.37 -11.65
N ILE A 107 9.61 8.44 -11.07
CA ILE A 107 10.29 8.64 -9.77
C ILE A 107 11.28 9.80 -9.85
N LEU A 108 12.13 9.85 -10.88
CA LEU A 108 13.09 10.94 -11.09
C LEU A 108 12.39 12.29 -11.29
N ALA A 109 11.28 12.32 -12.03
CA ALA A 109 10.48 13.52 -12.22
C ALA A 109 9.83 14.01 -10.92
N GLN A 110 9.49 13.10 -10.00
CA GLN A 110 8.97 13.43 -8.68
C GLN A 110 10.07 13.99 -7.77
N ILE A 111 11.25 13.36 -7.73
CA ILE A 111 12.42 13.85 -6.99
C ILE A 111 12.83 15.26 -7.45
N GLN A 112 12.85 15.50 -8.77
CA GLN A 112 13.16 16.82 -9.33
C GLN A 112 12.13 17.88 -8.92
N ARG A 113 10.84 17.52 -8.84
CA ARG A 113 9.78 18.44 -8.36
C ARG A 113 9.92 18.76 -6.88
N GLU A 114 10.25 17.77 -6.04
CA GLU A 114 10.48 17.98 -4.61
C GLU A 114 11.71 18.83 -4.34
N ASN A 115 12.83 18.60 -5.04
CA ASN A 115 14.04 19.40 -4.89
C ASN A 115 13.78 20.87 -5.27
N LYS A 116 13.09 21.13 -6.39
CA LYS A 116 12.69 22.49 -6.76
C LYS A 116 11.81 23.17 -5.71
N ARG A 117 10.90 22.44 -5.08
CA ARG A 117 10.05 22.97 -4.00
C ARG A 117 10.85 23.32 -2.76
N ARG A 118 11.80 22.45 -2.36
CA ARG A 118 12.70 22.69 -1.21
C ARG A 118 13.64 23.88 -1.43
N ASP A 119 14.22 24.02 -2.62
CA ASP A 119 15.10 25.16 -2.95
C ASP A 119 14.33 26.48 -2.94
N SER A 120 13.05 26.44 -3.35
CA SER A 120 12.15 27.61 -3.34
C SER A 120 11.70 28.01 -1.92
N THR A 121 11.77 27.10 -0.95
CA THR A 121 11.42 27.38 0.47
C THR A 121 12.62 27.77 1.33
N SER A 122 13.86 27.49 0.89
CA SER A 122 15.09 27.91 1.60
C SER A 122 15.63 29.29 1.17
N SER A 123 15.02 29.94 0.17
CA SER A 123 15.43 31.28 -0.32
C SER A 123 14.52 32.43 0.19
N MET A 124 13.77 32.22 1.27
CA MET A 124 13.02 33.25 2.03
C MET A 124 13.53 33.32 3.46
#